data_AF-A0A179GR83-F1
#
_entry.id   AF-A0A179GR83-F1
#
_cell.length_a   1.000
_cell.length_b   1.000
_cell.length_c   1.000
_cell.angle_alpha   90.00
_cell.angle_beta   90.00
_cell.angle_gamma   90.00
#
_symmetry.space_group_name_H-M   'P 1'
#
loop_
_entity.id
_entity.type
_entity.pdbx_description
1 polymer ?
#
loop_
_entity_poly.entity_id
_entity_poly.type
_entity_poly.pdbx_seq_one_letter_code
_entity_poly.pdbx_strand_id
1 'polypeptide(L)'
;MFAFHLICRLSQPHQPYPTNSAGRSMDSSQTDAAIASKFRIAIIGSGPIGKLLACSAATHPRIEIVQYEADVLPLRPSFGYGVGPQTLLAAKVLNPELGRRLEETCYTSRTWMRAWHGGVEDRFIANVEVPEGKVYGRVGRGELMGLLDDALPEGRSTSDIRYGKRLVDVRRISPQQLELVFDDGTREPANAVWAADGVNSMCRKLVQGDSYRPPSYTGFLAFRGKVDAAKVAETVGERFSRESYCFVGAKGWHLLIFPIENNTLTNVAAFCTETEQRKLGRASKVTMDELLGYFPGRNAKVEALLRVSIKSRYRREGV
;
A
#
# COMPACT_ATOMS: atom_id res chain seq x y z
N MET A 1 7.86 6.15 -1.71
CA MET A 1 9.09 5.37 -1.45
C MET A 1 8.71 4.23 -0.52
N PHE A 2 8.47 3.03 -1.05
CA PHE A 2 8.21 1.85 -0.22
C PHE A 2 9.58 1.23 0.10
N ALA A 3 9.99 1.29 1.37
CA ALA A 3 11.24 0.70 1.81
C ALA A 3 11.04 -0.81 1.98
N PHE A 4 11.50 -1.58 1.00
CA PHE A 4 11.67 -3.03 1.15
C PHE A 4 12.89 -3.27 2.03
N HIS A 5 12.71 -3.98 3.14
CA HIS A 5 13.84 -4.54 3.88
C HIS A 5 13.79 -6.05 3.69
N LEU A 6 14.72 -6.55 2.88
CA LEU A 6 15.00 -7.98 2.81
C LEU A 6 15.89 -8.33 4.01
N ILE A 7 15.38 -9.11 4.96
CA ILE A 7 16.20 -9.65 6.04
C ILE A 7 16.87 -10.92 5.52
N CYS A 8 17.94 -10.75 4.73
CA CYS A 8 18.82 -11.86 4.34
C CYS A 8 20.27 -11.45 4.52
N ARG A 9 20.98 -12.19 5.40
CA ARG A 9 22.42 -12.11 5.70
C ARG A 9 22.88 -10.81 6.39
N LEU A 10 23.07 -10.89 7.71
CA LEU A 10 24.08 -10.07 8.38
C LEU A 10 25.45 -10.62 8.00
N SER A 11 26.24 -9.80 7.33
CA SER A 11 27.53 -10.09 6.71
C SER A 11 28.58 -10.58 7.71
N GLN A 12 29.32 -11.64 7.35
CA GLN A 12 30.71 -11.87 7.78
C GLN A 12 31.53 -12.47 6.62
N PRO A 13 32.85 -12.24 6.58
CA PRO A 13 33.69 -12.45 5.40
C PRO A 13 33.87 -13.94 5.05
N HIS A 14 34.04 -14.20 3.75
CA HIS A 14 34.31 -15.51 3.17
C HIS A 14 35.49 -16.21 3.87
N GLN A 15 35.25 -17.38 4.47
CA GLN A 15 36.27 -18.40 4.65
C GLN A 15 36.13 -19.43 3.51
N PRO A 16 37.23 -19.86 2.87
CA PRO A 16 37.18 -20.92 1.88
C PRO A 16 36.89 -22.28 2.54
N TYR A 17 36.05 -23.09 1.88
CA TYR A 17 35.75 -24.46 2.29
C TYR A 17 37.00 -25.35 2.18
N PRO A 18 37.26 -26.25 3.14
CA PRO A 18 38.27 -27.28 2.97
C PRO A 18 37.76 -28.34 1.98
N THR A 19 38.56 -28.58 0.94
CA THR A 19 38.40 -29.75 0.06
C THR A 19 38.76 -31.00 0.84
N ASN A 20 37.80 -31.90 1.06
CA ASN A 20 38.10 -33.23 1.56
C ASN A 20 37.60 -34.29 0.58
N SER A 21 38.56 -34.86 -0.15
CA SER A 21 38.43 -36.08 -0.92
C SER A 21 38.59 -37.28 0.02
N ALA A 22 37.51 -37.98 0.33
CA ALA A 22 37.57 -39.36 0.80
C ALA A 22 36.21 -40.04 0.59
N GLY A 23 36.19 -41.10 -0.22
CA GLY A 23 35.01 -41.91 -0.46
C GLY A 23 34.56 -42.66 0.79
N ARG A 24 33.25 -42.67 1.03
CA ARG A 24 32.56 -43.67 1.85
C ARG A 24 31.26 -44.04 1.17
N SER A 25 31.07 -45.34 0.98
CA SER A 25 29.85 -45.95 0.44
C SER A 25 28.64 -45.51 1.24
N MET A 26 27.65 -44.90 0.58
CA MET A 26 26.38 -44.56 1.20
C MET A 26 25.43 -45.76 1.15
N ASP A 27 24.97 -46.12 2.34
CA ASP A 27 23.85 -47.00 2.62
C ASP A 27 22.56 -46.38 2.04
N SER A 28 21.89 -47.13 1.16
CA SER A 28 20.70 -46.70 0.40
C SER A 28 19.42 -46.57 1.25
N SER A 29 19.52 -46.73 2.57
CA SER A 29 18.40 -46.61 3.52
C SER A 29 18.26 -45.21 4.15
N GLN A 30 19.21 -44.28 3.93
CA GLN A 30 19.11 -42.88 4.41
C GLN A 30 18.58 -41.88 3.38
N THR A 31 18.35 -42.32 2.14
CA THR A 31 17.98 -41.44 1.02
C THR A 31 16.51 -41.01 0.99
N ASP A 32 15.63 -41.63 1.77
CA ASP A 32 14.18 -41.33 1.76
C ASP A 32 13.68 -40.53 2.99
N ALA A 33 14.55 -40.22 3.96
CA ALA A 33 14.18 -39.43 5.15
C ALA A 33 14.37 -37.91 4.99
N ALA A 34 14.83 -37.46 3.82
CA ALA A 34 14.94 -36.06 3.48
C ALA A 34 14.07 -35.74 2.26
N ILE A 35 12.74 -35.76 2.42
CA ILE A 35 11.95 -34.74 1.72
C ILE A 35 12.49 -33.43 2.26
N ALA A 36 13.49 -32.85 1.58
CA ALA A 36 14.12 -31.62 2.01
C ALA A 36 12.99 -30.61 2.21
N SER A 37 12.71 -30.26 3.46
CA SER A 37 11.63 -29.35 3.83
C SER A 37 11.75 -28.11 2.94
N LYS A 38 10.65 -27.73 2.27
CA LYS A 38 10.65 -26.60 1.34
C LYS A 38 11.29 -25.37 2.02
N PHE A 39 12.08 -24.62 1.26
CA PHE A 39 12.59 -23.32 1.69
C PHE A 39 11.41 -22.36 1.84
N ARG A 40 11.08 -22.01 3.08
CA ARG A 40 9.90 -21.20 3.41
C ARG A 40 10.24 -19.72 3.46
N ILE A 41 9.53 -18.95 2.65
CA ILE A 41 9.54 -17.49 2.66
C ILE A 41 8.24 -17.01 3.30
N ALA A 42 8.35 -16.26 4.39
CA ALA A 42 7.21 -15.63 5.05
C ALA A 42 7.02 -14.20 4.55
N ILE A 43 5.87 -13.89 3.96
CA ILE A 43 5.47 -12.53 3.63
C ILE A 43 4.65 -11.98 4.79
N ILE A 44 5.11 -10.89 5.41
CA ILE A 44 4.42 -10.27 6.54
C ILE A 44 3.67 -9.04 6.04
N GLY A 45 2.33 -9.12 6.04
CA GLY A 45 1.41 -8.12 5.53
C GLY A 45 0.75 -8.55 4.21
N SER A 46 -0.57 -8.37 4.12
CA SER A 46 -1.39 -8.59 2.92
C SER A 46 -1.91 -7.29 2.30
N GLY A 47 -1.20 -6.17 2.52
CA GLY A 47 -1.43 -4.93 1.78
C GLY A 47 -1.01 -5.02 0.31
N PRO A 48 -1.15 -3.93 -0.48
CA PRO A 48 -0.82 -3.93 -1.91
C PRO A 48 0.57 -4.47 -2.22
N ILE A 49 1.58 -4.10 -1.42
CA ILE A 49 2.95 -4.55 -1.61
C ILE A 49 3.14 -6.03 -1.27
N GLY A 50 2.55 -6.51 -0.17
CA GLY A 50 2.65 -7.93 0.21
C GLY A 50 1.98 -8.84 -0.81
N LYS A 51 0.84 -8.44 -1.35
CA LYS A 51 0.17 -9.16 -2.43
C LYS A 51 0.94 -9.10 -3.75
N LEU A 52 1.53 -7.94 -4.09
CA LEU A 52 2.42 -7.83 -5.26
C LEU A 52 3.59 -8.82 -5.16
N LEU A 53 4.21 -8.97 -3.98
CA LEU A 53 5.26 -9.96 -3.77
C LEU A 53 4.74 -11.40 -3.92
N ALA A 54 3.59 -11.71 -3.34
CA ALA A 54 2.98 -13.04 -3.42
C ALA A 54 2.61 -13.44 -4.85
N CYS A 55 2.12 -12.49 -5.65
CA CYS A 55 1.67 -12.73 -7.02
C CYS A 55 2.79 -12.65 -8.07
N SER A 56 3.93 -12.00 -7.76
CA SER A 56 5.07 -11.88 -8.68
C SER A 56 6.12 -12.97 -8.48
N ALA A 57 6.11 -13.68 -7.35
CA ALA A 57 7.06 -14.73 -7.08
C ALA A 57 6.65 -16.04 -7.79
N ALA A 58 7.48 -16.48 -8.74
CA ALA A 58 7.30 -17.74 -9.47
C ALA A 58 7.18 -18.94 -8.53
N THR A 59 6.35 -19.90 -8.91
CA THR A 59 6.20 -21.17 -8.19
C THR A 59 7.45 -22.02 -8.38
N HIS A 60 7.97 -22.61 -7.30
CA HIS A 60 9.09 -23.54 -7.36
C HIS A 60 8.82 -24.72 -6.43
N PRO A 61 9.06 -25.99 -6.83
CA PRO A 61 8.78 -27.18 -6.00
C PRO A 61 9.51 -27.20 -4.63
N ARG A 62 10.58 -26.42 -4.47
CA ARG A 62 11.41 -26.36 -3.26
C ARG A 62 11.18 -25.09 -2.45
N ILE A 63 10.29 -24.19 -2.88
CA ILE A 63 10.01 -22.92 -2.19
C ILE A 63 8.55 -22.91 -1.78
N GLU A 64 8.32 -22.68 -0.50
CA GLU A 64 6.99 -22.42 0.06
C GLU A 64 6.88 -20.93 0.36
N ILE A 65 5.81 -20.28 -0.08
CA ILE A 65 5.53 -18.89 0.28
C ILE A 65 4.28 -18.89 1.17
N VAL A 66 4.40 -18.34 2.37
CA VAL A 66 3.30 -18.22 3.32
C VAL A 66 3.09 -16.75 3.63
N GLN A 67 1.88 -16.26 3.44
CA GLN A 67 1.53 -14.88 3.74
C GLN A 67 0.76 -14.77 5.06
N TYR A 68 1.15 -13.80 5.88
CA TYR A 68 0.56 -13.52 7.19
C TYR A 68 -0.02 -12.11 7.20
N GLU A 69 -1.18 -11.92 7.82
CA GLU A 69 -1.80 -10.60 7.99
C GLU A 69 -2.23 -10.41 9.44
N ALA A 70 -1.96 -9.22 9.98
CA ALA A 70 -2.23 -8.88 11.37
C ALA A 70 -3.72 -8.61 11.66
N ASP A 71 -4.44 -8.07 10.67
CA ASP A 71 -5.88 -7.81 10.79
C ASP A 71 -6.70 -9.10 10.52
N VAL A 72 -7.91 -9.21 11.10
CA VAL A 72 -8.82 -10.37 10.93
C VAL A 72 -9.99 -10.12 9.97
N LEU A 73 -10.17 -8.87 9.52
CA LEU A 73 -11.24 -8.47 8.61
C LEU A 73 -10.68 -7.50 7.56
N PRO A 74 -11.11 -7.59 6.29
CA PRO A 74 -10.80 -6.57 5.30
C PRO A 74 -11.64 -5.31 5.56
N LEU A 75 -11.29 -4.52 6.58
CA LEU A 75 -11.92 -3.22 6.85
C LEU A 75 -10.86 -2.14 6.91
N ARG A 76 -10.36 -1.78 5.71
CA ARG A 76 -9.66 -0.51 5.51
C ARG A 76 -10.50 0.34 4.58
N PRO A 77 -10.92 1.55 5.00
CA PRO A 77 -11.58 2.50 4.12
C PRO A 77 -10.82 2.60 2.80
N SER A 78 -11.51 2.28 1.71
CA SER A 78 -10.95 2.29 0.37
C SER A 78 -10.90 3.72 -0.14
N PHE A 79 -9.69 4.20 -0.42
CA PHE A 79 -9.46 5.46 -1.12
C PHE A 79 -8.61 5.18 -2.35
N GLY A 80 -8.55 6.14 -3.27
CA GLY A 80 -7.74 6.02 -4.47
C GLY A 80 -6.23 6.05 -4.21
N TYR A 81 -5.48 5.37 -5.09
CA TYR A 81 -4.04 5.51 -5.23
C TYR A 81 -3.69 6.21 -6.53
N GLY A 82 -2.64 7.00 -6.50
CA GLY A 82 -1.92 7.42 -7.69
C GLY A 82 -0.82 6.42 -8.04
N VAL A 83 -0.71 6.07 -9.32
CA VAL A 83 0.22 5.07 -9.84
C VAL A 83 1.13 5.77 -10.84
N GLY A 84 2.36 6.06 -10.43
CA GLY A 84 3.33 6.75 -11.28
C GLY A 84 3.87 5.85 -12.41
N PRO A 85 4.46 6.45 -13.47
CA PRO A 85 5.07 5.70 -14.57
C PRO A 85 6.04 4.60 -14.12
N GLN A 86 6.83 4.87 -13.08
CA GLN A 86 7.78 3.94 -12.51
C GLN A 86 7.10 2.74 -11.84
N THR A 87 5.91 2.93 -11.26
CA THR A 87 5.15 1.86 -10.63
C THR A 87 4.50 0.97 -11.69
N LEU A 88 3.96 1.56 -12.75
CA LEU A 88 3.44 0.81 -13.90
C LEU A 88 4.54 -0.03 -14.55
N LEU A 89 5.72 0.55 -14.77
CA LEU A 89 6.87 -0.17 -15.31
C LEU A 89 7.33 -1.30 -14.38
N ALA A 90 7.48 -1.03 -13.08
CA ALA A 90 7.89 -2.04 -12.12
C ALA A 90 6.90 -3.21 -12.06
N ALA A 91 5.60 -2.95 -12.10
CA ALA A 91 4.58 -3.99 -12.15
C ALA A 91 4.74 -4.88 -13.40
N LYS A 92 4.94 -4.30 -14.59
CA LYS A 92 5.18 -5.05 -15.83
C LYS A 92 6.44 -5.91 -15.79
N VAL A 93 7.51 -5.44 -15.13
CA VAL A 93 8.75 -6.22 -14.98
C VAL A 93 8.57 -7.38 -14.01
N LEU A 94 7.85 -7.16 -12.91
CA LEU A 94 7.66 -8.16 -11.86
C LEU A 94 6.65 -9.24 -12.26
N ASN A 95 5.56 -8.84 -12.91
CA ASN A 95 4.51 -9.73 -13.41
C ASN A 95 3.88 -9.05 -14.65
N PRO A 96 4.28 -9.44 -15.88
CA PRO A 96 3.85 -8.78 -17.11
C PRO A 96 2.33 -8.67 -17.29
N GLU A 97 1.61 -9.75 -16.96
CA GLU A 97 0.15 -9.79 -17.10
C GLU A 97 -0.55 -8.89 -16.07
N LEU A 98 -0.13 -8.95 -14.80
CA LEU A 98 -0.61 -8.01 -13.78
C LEU A 98 -0.30 -6.56 -14.16
N GLY A 99 0.91 -6.28 -14.65
CA GLY A 99 1.31 -4.94 -15.06
C GLY A 99 0.45 -4.40 -16.20
N ARG A 100 0.11 -5.24 -17.19
CA ARG A 100 -0.82 -4.91 -18.27
C ARG A 100 -2.22 -4.61 -17.73
N ARG A 101 -2.80 -5.51 -16.92
CA ARG A 101 -4.13 -5.34 -16.32
C ARG A 101 -4.22 -4.11 -15.42
N LEU A 102 -3.17 -3.82 -14.65
CA LEU A 102 -3.09 -2.64 -13.80
C LEU A 102 -3.14 -1.34 -14.62
N GLU A 103 -2.40 -1.27 -15.72
CA GLU A 103 -2.41 -0.08 -16.58
C GLU A 103 -3.77 0.11 -17.26
N GLU A 104 -4.40 -0.97 -17.73
CA GLU A 104 -5.75 -0.94 -18.34
C GLU A 104 -6.84 -0.53 -17.36
N THR A 105 -6.73 -0.95 -16.09
CA THR A 105 -7.69 -0.60 -15.04
C THR A 105 -7.49 0.84 -14.54
N CYS A 106 -6.28 1.38 -14.64
CA CYS A 106 -6.02 2.73 -14.19
C CYS A 106 -6.74 3.77 -15.06
N TYR A 107 -7.31 4.79 -14.42
CA TYR A 107 -7.61 6.03 -15.13
C TYR A 107 -6.30 6.76 -15.44
N THR A 108 -5.86 6.66 -16.70
CA THR A 108 -4.56 7.19 -17.13
C THR A 108 -4.64 8.59 -17.74
N SER A 109 -3.62 9.40 -17.50
CA SER A 109 -3.45 10.71 -18.12
C SER A 109 -1.98 11.10 -18.14
N ARG A 110 -1.56 11.90 -19.13
CA ARG A 110 -0.24 12.55 -19.12
C ARG A 110 -0.12 13.60 -18.00
N THR A 111 -1.22 14.29 -17.71
CA THR A 111 -1.24 15.24 -16.60
C THR A 111 -1.38 14.47 -15.29
N TRP A 112 -0.37 14.55 -14.42
CA TRP A 112 -0.45 14.03 -13.06
C TRP A 112 -1.42 14.87 -12.21
N MET A 113 -1.29 16.20 -12.25
CA MET A 113 -2.08 17.09 -11.43
C MET A 113 -2.25 18.45 -12.10
N ARG A 114 -3.44 19.03 -12.02
CA ARG A 114 -3.70 20.44 -12.40
C ARG A 114 -3.71 21.28 -11.13
N ALA A 115 -2.69 22.13 -10.96
CA ALA A 115 -2.65 23.08 -9.86
C ALA A 115 -3.67 24.20 -10.11
N TRP A 116 -4.51 24.46 -9.11
CA TRP A 116 -5.56 25.46 -9.15
C TRP A 116 -5.52 26.31 -7.88
N HIS A 117 -5.75 27.61 -7.99
CA HIS A 117 -5.78 28.49 -6.82
C HIS A 117 -7.07 28.27 -6.03
N GLY A 118 -6.97 27.68 -4.83
CA GLY A 118 -8.11 27.29 -4.00
C GLY A 118 -8.76 28.45 -3.23
N GLY A 119 -8.18 29.65 -3.27
CA GLY A 119 -8.73 30.87 -2.66
C GLY A 119 -9.46 31.78 -3.65
N VAL A 120 -9.65 33.06 -3.26
CA VAL A 120 -10.48 34.06 -3.95
C VAL A 120 -10.19 34.18 -5.45
N GLU A 121 -8.93 34.08 -5.87
CA GLU A 121 -8.57 34.20 -7.30
C GLU A 121 -9.18 33.11 -8.19
N ASP A 122 -9.52 31.94 -7.63
CA ASP A 122 -10.14 30.80 -8.31
C ASP A 122 -9.67 30.54 -9.75
N ARG A 123 -8.35 30.54 -9.96
CA ARG A 123 -7.76 30.42 -11.30
C ARG A 123 -6.84 29.21 -11.44
N PHE A 124 -6.68 28.78 -12.68
CA PHE A 124 -5.66 27.81 -13.07
C PHE A 124 -4.26 28.35 -12.77
N ILE A 125 -3.37 27.49 -12.26
CA ILE A 125 -1.97 27.83 -11.99
C ILE A 125 -1.06 27.14 -13.01
N ALA A 126 -1.08 25.81 -13.05
CA ALA A 126 -0.17 25.05 -13.90
C ALA A 126 -0.63 23.59 -14.07
N ASN A 127 -0.18 22.95 -15.14
CA ASN A 127 -0.22 21.50 -15.30
C ASN A 127 1.10 20.89 -14.83
N VAL A 128 1.01 19.83 -14.05
CA VAL A 128 2.13 18.95 -13.74
C VAL A 128 2.02 17.74 -14.65
N GLU A 129 2.82 17.73 -15.71
CA GLU A 129 2.88 16.63 -16.67
C GLU A 129 3.88 15.56 -16.23
N VAL A 130 3.61 14.31 -16.59
CA VAL A 130 4.63 13.24 -16.51
C VAL A 130 5.58 13.32 -17.72
N PRO A 131 6.75 12.66 -17.66
CA PRO A 131 7.69 12.62 -18.79
C PRO A 131 7.03 12.14 -20.09
N GLU A 132 7.58 12.58 -21.22
CA GLU A 132 7.05 12.24 -22.54
C GLU A 132 6.96 10.72 -22.77
N GLY A 133 5.87 10.30 -23.43
CA GLY A 133 5.58 8.88 -23.68
C GLY A 133 5.18 8.08 -22.43
N LYS A 134 4.94 8.75 -21.28
CA LYS A 134 4.49 8.11 -20.03
C LYS A 134 3.09 8.56 -19.63
N VAL A 135 2.50 7.81 -18.70
CA VAL A 135 1.20 8.12 -18.10
C VAL A 135 1.25 7.99 -16.58
N TYR A 136 0.42 8.77 -15.90
CA TYR A 136 0.08 8.57 -14.50
C TYR A 136 -1.27 7.88 -14.42
N GLY A 137 -1.40 6.82 -13.60
CA GLY A 137 -2.65 6.10 -13.36
C GLY A 137 -3.32 6.52 -12.05
N ARG A 138 -4.64 6.38 -11.97
CA ARG A 138 -5.39 6.38 -10.69
C ARG A 138 -6.24 5.13 -10.63
N VAL A 139 -6.27 4.51 -9.45
CA VAL A 139 -7.03 3.28 -9.22
C VAL A 139 -7.64 3.28 -7.83
N GLY A 140 -8.85 2.76 -7.69
CA GLY A 140 -9.44 2.52 -6.36
C GLY A 140 -8.65 1.46 -5.61
N ARG A 141 -8.50 1.58 -4.28
CA ARG A 141 -7.85 0.53 -3.49
C ARG A 141 -8.55 -0.83 -3.65
N GLY A 142 -9.88 -0.86 -3.71
CA GLY A 142 -10.63 -2.11 -3.93
C GLY A 142 -10.23 -2.80 -5.23
N GLU A 143 -10.29 -2.07 -6.35
CA GLU A 143 -9.88 -2.55 -7.68
C GLU A 143 -8.43 -3.04 -7.69
N LEU A 144 -7.50 -2.27 -7.12
CA LEU A 144 -6.10 -2.68 -7.03
C LEU A 144 -5.92 -3.98 -6.24
N MET A 145 -6.62 -4.12 -5.12
CA MET A 145 -6.52 -5.34 -4.30
C MET A 145 -7.10 -6.55 -5.04
N GLY A 146 -8.24 -6.39 -5.73
CA GLY A 146 -8.81 -7.44 -6.57
C GLY A 146 -7.88 -7.89 -7.69
N LEU A 147 -7.26 -6.94 -8.40
CA LEU A 147 -6.26 -7.27 -9.44
C LEU A 147 -5.07 -8.07 -8.89
N LEU A 148 -4.60 -7.72 -7.69
CA LEU A 148 -3.49 -8.43 -7.04
C LEU A 148 -3.88 -9.83 -6.57
N ASP A 149 -5.13 -9.99 -6.12
CA ASP A 149 -5.68 -11.28 -5.71
C ASP A 149 -5.87 -12.21 -6.91
N ASP A 150 -6.41 -11.69 -8.03
CA ASP A 150 -6.59 -12.44 -9.28
C ASP A 150 -5.26 -12.82 -9.94
N ALA A 151 -4.17 -12.15 -9.60
CA ALA A 151 -2.85 -12.38 -10.19
C ALA A 151 -2.02 -13.43 -9.43
N LEU A 152 -2.57 -14.04 -8.38
CA LEU A 152 -1.89 -15.12 -7.66
C LEU A 152 -1.58 -16.29 -8.61
N PRO A 153 -0.38 -16.90 -8.53
CA PRO A 153 -0.04 -18.08 -9.32
C PRO A 153 -1.00 -19.23 -9.05
N GLU A 154 -1.13 -20.13 -10.03
CA GLU A 154 -1.90 -21.36 -9.89
C GLU A 154 -1.50 -22.15 -8.63
N GLY A 155 -2.51 -22.68 -7.94
CA GLY A 155 -2.32 -23.38 -6.66
C GLY A 155 -2.11 -22.46 -5.45
N ARG A 156 -2.24 -21.13 -5.60
CA ARG A 156 -2.32 -20.19 -4.48
C ARG A 156 -3.65 -19.44 -4.51
N SER A 157 -4.19 -19.17 -3.33
CA SER A 157 -5.44 -18.47 -3.13
C SER A 157 -5.36 -17.48 -1.96
N THR A 158 -6.26 -16.50 -1.95
CA THR A 158 -6.41 -15.57 -0.82
C THR A 158 -6.83 -16.27 0.47
N SER A 159 -7.40 -17.48 0.37
CA SER A 159 -7.70 -18.36 1.51
C SER A 159 -6.45 -18.87 2.23
N ASP A 160 -5.29 -18.86 1.57
CA ASP A 160 -4.02 -19.36 2.14
C ASP A 160 -3.36 -18.31 3.05
N ILE A 161 -3.89 -17.08 3.06
CA ILE A 161 -3.40 -15.99 3.91
C ILE A 161 -3.78 -16.28 5.35
N ARG A 162 -2.79 -16.28 6.23
CA ARG A 162 -2.96 -16.50 7.67
C ARG A 162 -3.29 -15.16 8.35
N TYR A 163 -4.59 -14.88 8.47
CA TYR A 163 -5.11 -13.68 9.13
C TYR A 163 -5.02 -13.75 10.66
N GLY A 164 -5.11 -12.60 11.33
CA GLY A 164 -4.95 -12.51 12.79
C GLY A 164 -3.55 -12.84 13.30
N LYS A 165 -2.55 -12.83 12.43
CA LYS A 165 -1.15 -13.15 12.73
C LYS A 165 -0.31 -11.88 12.74
N ARG A 166 -0.33 -11.15 13.86
CA ARG A 166 0.53 -9.98 14.04
C ARG A 166 1.90 -10.41 14.52
N LEU A 167 2.90 -10.23 13.66
CA LEU A 167 4.28 -10.53 14.01
C LEU A 167 4.78 -9.60 15.12
N VAL A 168 5.35 -10.17 16.18
CA VAL A 168 5.93 -9.44 17.31
C VAL A 168 7.42 -9.72 17.51
N ASP A 169 7.98 -10.76 16.91
CA ASP A 169 9.42 -11.03 16.96
C ASP A 169 9.85 -11.95 15.81
N VAL A 170 11.13 -11.90 15.45
CA VAL A 170 11.76 -12.87 14.56
C VAL A 170 13.08 -13.29 15.17
N ARG A 171 13.18 -14.56 15.54
CA ARG A 171 14.35 -15.11 16.22
C ARG A 171 15.13 -15.99 15.27
N ARG A 172 16.46 -15.84 15.26
CA ARG A 172 17.32 -16.78 14.56
C ARG A 172 17.52 -18.01 15.44
N ILE A 173 16.99 -19.15 15.02
CA ILE A 173 17.18 -20.43 15.73
C ILE A 173 18.45 -21.14 15.23
N SER A 174 18.76 -21.03 13.94
CA SER A 174 19.96 -21.61 13.35
C SER A 174 20.46 -20.75 12.19
N PRO A 175 21.62 -21.08 11.58
CA PRO A 175 22.14 -20.29 10.47
C PRO A 175 21.17 -20.15 9.27
N GLN A 176 20.27 -21.11 9.05
CA GLN A 176 19.30 -21.15 7.95
C GLN A 176 17.82 -21.14 8.41
N GLN A 177 17.55 -20.96 9.70
CA GLN A 177 16.20 -21.05 10.25
C GLN A 177 15.86 -19.90 11.19
N LEU A 178 14.68 -19.33 10.94
CA LEU A 178 14.04 -18.29 11.72
C LEU A 178 12.79 -18.87 12.40
N GLU A 179 12.45 -18.32 13.56
CA GLU A 179 11.17 -18.50 14.24
C GLU A 179 10.44 -17.17 14.26
N LEU A 180 9.27 -17.15 13.63
CA LEU A 180 8.32 -16.05 13.67
C LEU A 180 7.51 -16.20 14.94
N VAL A 181 7.41 -15.14 15.74
CA VAL A 181 6.58 -15.10 16.94
C VAL A 181 5.44 -14.13 16.71
N PHE A 182 4.21 -14.57 16.98
CA PHE A 182 2.99 -13.78 16.82
C PHE A 182 2.39 -13.35 18.17
N ASP A 183 1.55 -12.32 18.17
CA ASP A 183 0.92 -11.77 19.38
C ASP A 183 -0.07 -12.73 20.06
N ASP A 184 -0.63 -13.67 19.31
CA ASP A 184 -1.45 -14.77 19.82
C ASP A 184 -0.65 -15.90 20.51
N GLY A 185 0.68 -15.74 20.62
CA GLY A 185 1.60 -16.70 21.23
C GLY A 185 2.02 -17.84 20.29
N THR A 186 1.43 -17.95 19.10
CA THR A 186 1.83 -18.97 18.12
C THR A 186 3.20 -18.66 17.52
N ARG A 187 3.87 -19.72 17.06
CA ARG A 187 5.20 -19.63 16.46
C ARG A 187 5.28 -20.47 15.19
N GLU A 188 5.97 -19.96 14.19
CA GLU A 188 6.10 -20.63 12.90
C GLU A 188 7.56 -20.58 12.41
N PRO A 189 8.08 -21.65 11.82
CA PRO A 189 9.39 -21.62 11.19
C PRO A 189 9.33 -20.84 9.87
N ALA A 190 10.44 -20.22 9.50
CA ALA A 190 10.70 -19.68 8.16
C ALA A 190 12.20 -19.72 7.85
N ASN A 191 12.58 -19.71 6.58
CA ASN A 191 13.98 -19.55 6.17
C ASN A 191 14.30 -18.10 5.77
N ALA A 192 13.30 -17.35 5.31
CA ALA A 192 13.43 -15.92 4.99
C ALA A 192 12.13 -15.17 5.29
N VAL A 193 12.26 -13.86 5.53
CA VAL A 193 11.13 -12.94 5.75
C VAL A 193 11.15 -11.83 4.71
N TRP A 194 10.02 -11.64 4.03
CA TRP A 194 9.73 -10.49 3.19
C TRP A 194 8.79 -9.55 3.94
N ALA A 195 9.33 -8.42 4.39
CA ALA A 195 8.60 -7.45 5.19
C ALA A 195 7.76 -6.52 4.30
N ALA A 196 6.43 -6.61 4.42
CA ALA A 196 5.44 -5.74 3.77
C ALA A 196 4.38 -5.24 4.76
N ASP A 197 4.76 -5.10 6.03
CA ASP A 197 3.91 -4.84 7.20
C ASP A 197 3.65 -3.34 7.48
N GLY A 198 3.99 -2.48 6.51
CA GLY A 198 3.52 -1.10 6.43
C GLY A 198 4.28 -0.09 7.30
N VAL A 199 3.63 1.06 7.54
CA VAL A 199 4.30 2.22 8.15
C VAL A 199 4.77 1.96 9.58
N ASN A 200 4.02 1.16 10.36
CA ASN A 200 4.36 0.77 11.73
C ASN A 200 5.08 -0.59 11.79
N SER A 201 5.85 -0.91 10.74
CA SER A 201 6.53 -2.19 10.56
C SER A 201 7.32 -2.64 11.80
N MET A 202 7.01 -3.84 12.28
CA MET A 202 7.79 -4.53 13.30
C MET A 202 9.08 -5.06 12.70
N CYS A 203 9.03 -5.56 11.45
CA CYS A 203 10.22 -6.02 10.74
C CYS A 203 11.28 -4.92 10.62
N ARG A 204 10.88 -3.67 10.32
CA ARG A 204 11.81 -2.54 10.26
C ARG A 204 12.48 -2.27 11.60
N LYS A 205 11.75 -2.42 12.71
CA LYS A 205 12.31 -2.30 14.06
C LYS A 205 13.35 -3.38 14.32
N LEU A 206 13.06 -4.63 13.95
CA LEU A 206 14.00 -5.75 14.12
C LEU A 206 15.28 -5.57 13.29
N VAL A 207 15.18 -5.08 12.05
CA VAL A 207 16.35 -4.84 11.19
C VAL A 207 17.21 -3.69 11.69
N GLN A 208 16.59 -2.59 12.11
CA GLN A 208 17.32 -1.38 12.49
C GLN A 208 17.84 -1.43 13.94
N GLY A 209 17.31 -2.32 14.79
CA GLY A 209 17.70 -2.44 16.19
C GLY A 209 17.66 -1.09 16.91
N ASP A 210 18.75 -0.72 17.57
CA ASP A 210 18.89 0.55 18.31
C ASP A 210 18.83 1.80 17.42
N SER A 211 19.07 1.64 16.10
CA SER A 211 18.94 2.72 15.12
C SER A 211 17.49 2.96 14.68
N TYR A 212 16.55 2.10 15.09
CA TYR A 212 15.14 2.25 14.74
C TYR A 212 14.60 3.59 15.24
N ARG A 213 13.84 4.26 14.36
CA ARG A 213 13.02 5.42 14.72
C ARG A 213 11.58 5.15 14.28
N PRO A 214 10.59 5.29 15.19
CA PRO A 214 9.20 5.16 14.80
C PRO A 214 8.80 6.28 13.84
N PRO A 215 7.77 6.08 13.01
CA PRO A 215 7.19 7.17 12.23
C PRO A 215 6.77 8.31 13.14
N SER A 216 7.17 9.53 12.80
CA SER A 216 6.79 10.74 13.52
C SER A 216 5.65 11.46 12.82
N TYR A 217 4.87 12.20 13.61
CA TYR A 217 3.81 13.05 13.07
C TYR A 217 4.41 14.16 12.20
N THR A 218 3.80 14.43 11.05
CA THR A 218 4.33 15.39 10.06
C THR A 218 3.82 16.82 10.25
N GLY A 219 2.92 17.05 11.22
CA GLY A 219 2.24 18.34 11.37
C GLY A 219 1.10 18.57 10.37
N PHE A 220 0.60 17.52 9.72
CA PHE A 220 -0.49 17.60 8.75
C PHE A 220 -1.61 16.62 9.09
N LEU A 221 -2.85 17.06 8.85
CA LEU A 221 -4.06 16.25 8.92
C LEU A 221 -4.68 16.13 7.53
N ALA A 222 -5.27 14.97 7.22
CA ALA A 222 -5.96 14.73 5.96
C ALA A 222 -7.40 14.28 6.17
N PHE A 223 -8.35 15.06 5.65
CA PHE A 223 -9.75 14.70 5.55
C PHE A 223 -9.98 14.00 4.21
N ARG A 224 -10.53 12.77 4.26
CA ARG A 224 -10.70 11.94 3.08
C ARG A 224 -12.13 11.46 2.92
N GLY A 225 -12.60 11.48 1.67
CA GLY A 225 -13.91 11.01 1.25
C GLY A 225 -13.92 10.53 -0.20
N LYS A 226 -15.02 9.87 -0.57
CA LYS A 226 -15.38 9.56 -1.96
C LYS A 226 -16.74 10.19 -2.23
N VAL A 227 -16.93 10.74 -3.42
CA VAL A 227 -18.17 11.43 -3.83
C VAL A 227 -18.53 10.95 -5.22
N ASP A 228 -19.81 10.78 -5.53
CA ASP A 228 -20.24 10.46 -6.88
C ASP A 228 -19.73 11.53 -7.87
N ALA A 229 -19.09 11.09 -8.95
CA ALA A 229 -18.53 11.98 -9.96
C ALA A 229 -19.62 12.88 -10.57
N ALA A 230 -20.83 12.36 -10.75
CA ALA A 230 -21.98 13.13 -11.22
C ALA A 230 -22.34 14.28 -10.27
N LYS A 231 -22.24 14.06 -8.94
CA LYS A 231 -22.49 15.11 -7.95
C LYS A 231 -21.40 16.17 -7.99
N VAL A 232 -20.15 15.79 -8.21
CA VAL A 232 -19.04 16.73 -8.41
C VAL A 232 -19.28 17.56 -9.68
N ALA A 233 -19.67 16.92 -10.78
CA ALA A 233 -19.97 17.61 -12.04
C ALA A 233 -21.08 18.66 -11.89
N GLU A 234 -22.19 18.29 -11.24
CA GLU A 234 -23.31 19.19 -10.94
C GLU A 234 -22.89 20.36 -10.04
N THR A 235 -22.05 20.10 -9.04
CA THR A 235 -21.77 21.07 -7.98
C THR A 235 -20.64 22.04 -8.34
N VAL A 236 -19.59 21.54 -9.00
CA VAL A 236 -18.38 22.34 -9.28
C VAL A 236 -17.94 22.34 -10.74
N GLY A 237 -18.61 21.56 -11.61
CA GLY A 237 -18.41 21.52 -13.04
C GLY A 237 -17.80 20.22 -13.55
N GLU A 238 -18.20 19.82 -14.76
CA GLU A 238 -17.84 18.54 -15.41
C GLU A 238 -16.33 18.26 -15.45
N ARG A 239 -15.50 19.27 -15.75
CA ARG A 239 -14.03 19.06 -15.80
C ARG A 239 -13.45 18.58 -14.46
N PHE A 240 -14.02 19.02 -13.34
CA PHE A 240 -13.54 18.69 -11.99
C PHE A 240 -13.99 17.30 -11.54
N SER A 241 -14.98 16.68 -12.17
CA SER A 241 -15.31 15.28 -11.90
C SER A 241 -14.37 14.32 -12.63
N ARG A 242 -13.87 14.72 -13.82
CA ARG A 242 -13.12 13.86 -14.74
C ARG A 242 -11.60 14.00 -14.68
N GLU A 243 -11.10 15.14 -14.22
CA GLU A 243 -9.67 15.41 -14.22
C GLU A 243 -9.11 15.48 -12.79
N SER A 244 -7.78 15.41 -12.67
CA SER A 244 -7.11 15.52 -11.36
C SER A 244 -6.69 16.95 -11.07
N TYR A 245 -7.11 17.48 -9.91
CA TYR A 245 -6.78 18.84 -9.47
C TYR A 245 -6.15 18.83 -8.07
N CYS A 246 -5.21 19.75 -7.88
CA CYS A 246 -4.74 20.19 -6.57
C CYS A 246 -5.14 21.66 -6.39
N PHE A 247 -6.11 21.89 -5.52
CA PHE A 247 -6.46 23.23 -5.06
C PHE A 247 -5.47 23.67 -3.99
N VAL A 248 -4.64 24.64 -4.32
CA VAL A 248 -3.62 25.20 -3.43
C VAL A 248 -4.23 26.32 -2.60
N GLY A 249 -4.23 26.16 -1.29
CA GLY A 249 -4.69 27.17 -0.35
C GLY A 249 -3.57 28.11 0.08
N ALA A 250 -3.93 29.37 0.38
CA ALA A 250 -2.95 30.39 0.79
C ALA A 250 -2.40 30.19 2.22
N LYS A 251 -3.05 29.36 3.05
CA LYS A 251 -2.77 29.23 4.49
C LYS A 251 -2.48 27.79 4.90
N GLY A 252 -1.49 27.16 4.26
CA GLY A 252 -0.97 25.86 4.69
C GLY A 252 -1.96 24.70 4.54
N TRP A 253 -2.84 24.75 3.53
CA TRP A 253 -3.75 23.66 3.19
C TRP A 253 -3.79 23.45 1.67
N HIS A 254 -4.14 22.24 1.25
CA HIS A 254 -4.42 21.94 -0.15
C HIS A 254 -5.47 20.84 -0.25
N LEU A 255 -6.20 20.77 -1.36
CA LEU A 255 -7.23 19.77 -1.60
C LEU A 255 -7.00 19.07 -2.94
N LEU A 256 -6.88 17.76 -2.89
CA LEU A 256 -6.72 16.90 -4.06
C LEU A 256 -8.07 16.28 -4.43
N ILE A 257 -8.39 16.33 -5.72
CA ILE A 257 -9.45 15.54 -6.33
C ILE A 257 -8.93 14.77 -7.52
N PHE A 258 -9.42 13.55 -7.71
CA PHE A 258 -9.17 12.76 -8.91
C PHE A 258 -10.22 11.65 -9.05
N PRO A 259 -10.55 11.25 -10.29
CA PRO A 259 -11.47 10.15 -10.53
C PRO A 259 -10.86 8.80 -10.14
N ILE A 260 -11.73 7.89 -9.69
CA ILE A 260 -11.45 6.48 -9.38
C ILE A 260 -12.66 5.63 -9.80
N GLU A 261 -12.52 4.29 -9.74
CA GLU A 261 -13.62 3.36 -10.01
C GLU A 261 -14.29 3.67 -11.36
N ASN A 262 -13.50 3.68 -12.43
CA ASN A 262 -13.92 4.02 -13.81
C ASN A 262 -14.69 5.35 -13.92
N ASN A 263 -14.23 6.38 -13.21
CA ASN A 263 -14.82 7.73 -13.23
C ASN A 263 -16.26 7.80 -12.68
N THR A 264 -16.69 6.79 -11.91
CA THR A 264 -17.97 6.82 -11.20
C THR A 264 -17.86 7.59 -9.87
N LEU A 265 -16.68 7.56 -9.24
CA LEU A 265 -16.40 8.27 -8.00
C LEU A 265 -15.23 9.24 -8.15
N THR A 266 -15.30 10.37 -7.45
CA THR A 266 -14.19 11.29 -7.23
C THR A 266 -13.63 11.06 -5.83
N ASN A 267 -12.34 10.71 -5.74
CA ASN A 267 -11.61 10.71 -4.48
C ASN A 267 -11.34 12.16 -4.07
N VAL A 268 -11.65 12.51 -2.82
CA VAL A 268 -11.33 13.82 -2.24
C VAL A 268 -10.38 13.63 -1.06
N ALA A 269 -9.25 14.33 -1.07
CA ALA A 269 -8.28 14.35 0.03
C ALA A 269 -7.86 15.80 0.32
N ALA A 270 -8.33 16.33 1.44
CA ALA A 270 -8.08 17.70 1.87
C ALA A 270 -7.07 17.69 3.02
N PHE A 271 -5.93 18.31 2.80
CA PHE A 271 -4.79 18.36 3.71
C PHE A 271 -4.67 19.74 4.32
N CYS A 272 -4.36 19.79 5.60
CA CYS A 272 -4.19 21.04 6.35
C CYS A 272 -3.09 20.86 7.40
N THR A 273 -2.45 21.95 7.76
CA THR A 273 -1.53 21.98 8.89
C THR A 273 -2.30 21.75 10.20
N GLU A 274 -1.72 20.95 11.08
CA GLU A 274 -2.21 20.69 12.41
C GLU A 274 -0.98 20.52 13.31
N THR A 275 -0.80 21.46 14.23
CA THR A 275 0.43 21.55 15.03
C THR A 275 0.43 20.54 16.17
N GLU A 276 -0.74 20.16 16.66
CA GLU A 276 -0.89 19.20 17.73
C GLU A 276 -1.23 17.83 17.18
N GLN A 277 -0.46 16.81 17.57
CA GLN A 277 -0.81 15.44 17.24
C GLN A 277 -2.06 15.01 18.04
N ARG A 278 -3.23 15.33 17.51
CA ARG A 278 -4.51 14.85 18.05
C ARG A 278 -4.63 13.36 17.76
N LYS A 279 -4.95 12.55 18.78
CA LYS A 279 -5.28 11.13 18.60
C LYS A 279 -6.67 10.97 17.97
N LEU A 280 -6.81 11.42 16.72
CA LEU A 280 -8.02 11.16 15.93
C LEU A 280 -7.94 9.73 15.42
N GLY A 281 -8.64 8.82 16.10
CA GLY A 281 -8.86 7.46 15.61
C GLY A 281 -9.65 7.44 14.30
N ARG A 282 -9.65 6.30 13.59
CA ARG A 282 -10.32 6.15 12.28
C ARG A 282 -11.82 6.50 12.29
N ALA A 283 -12.48 6.38 13.44
CA ALA A 283 -13.89 6.68 13.64
C ALA A 283 -14.17 8.12 14.12
N SER A 284 -13.14 8.94 14.30
CA SER A 284 -13.31 10.32 14.79
C SER A 284 -14.14 11.11 13.78
N LYS A 285 -15.16 11.79 14.28
CA LYS A 285 -16.03 12.66 13.51
C LYS A 285 -15.68 14.10 13.84
N VAL A 286 -15.60 14.93 12.81
CA VAL A 286 -15.55 16.38 12.95
C VAL A 286 -16.85 16.94 12.42
N THR A 287 -17.31 18.04 13.00
CA THR A 287 -18.43 18.79 12.45
C THR A 287 -18.03 19.43 11.12
N MET A 288 -19.02 19.86 10.33
CA MET A 288 -18.73 20.59 9.09
C MET A 288 -18.03 21.92 9.39
N ASP A 289 -18.41 22.61 10.46
CA ASP A 289 -17.81 23.90 10.81
C ASP A 289 -16.35 23.73 11.27
N GLU A 290 -16.06 22.69 12.06
CA GLU A 290 -14.69 22.31 12.40
C GLU A 290 -13.87 21.99 11.16
N LEU A 291 -14.39 21.15 10.24
CA LEU A 291 -13.72 20.85 8.97
C LEU A 291 -13.38 22.14 8.23
N LEU A 292 -14.38 22.99 8.01
CA LEU A 292 -14.22 24.23 7.25
C LEU A 292 -13.25 25.21 7.94
N GLY A 293 -13.14 25.17 9.27
CA GLY A 293 -12.16 25.92 10.05
C GLY A 293 -10.71 25.64 9.62
N TYR A 294 -10.39 24.41 9.17
CA TYR A 294 -9.06 24.04 8.67
C TYR A 294 -8.73 24.60 7.28
N PHE A 295 -9.71 25.16 6.56
CA PHE A 295 -9.55 25.66 5.20
C PHE A 295 -9.94 27.15 5.10
N PRO A 296 -9.25 28.05 5.81
CA PRO A 296 -9.53 29.48 5.76
C PRO A 296 -9.18 30.08 4.40
N GLY A 297 -9.97 31.05 3.95
CA GLY A 297 -9.76 31.74 2.66
C GLY A 297 -10.02 30.88 1.43
N ARG A 298 -10.63 29.70 1.59
CA ARG A 298 -11.12 28.86 0.49
C ARG A 298 -12.17 29.59 -0.36
N ASN A 299 -12.25 29.24 -1.63
CA ASN A 299 -13.33 29.68 -2.50
C ASN A 299 -14.55 28.77 -2.43
N ALA A 300 -15.63 29.19 -3.12
CA ALA A 300 -16.90 28.46 -3.16
C ALA A 300 -16.74 27.02 -3.69
N LYS A 301 -15.80 26.78 -4.61
CA LYS A 301 -15.55 25.47 -5.21
C LYS A 301 -14.96 24.49 -4.19
N VAL A 302 -13.92 24.92 -3.49
CA VAL A 302 -13.28 24.14 -2.42
C VAL A 302 -14.27 23.88 -1.28
N GLU A 303 -15.04 24.89 -0.88
CA GLU A 303 -16.09 24.70 0.13
C GLU A 303 -17.14 23.66 -0.30
N ALA A 304 -17.61 23.75 -1.54
CA ALA A 304 -18.58 22.80 -2.06
C ALA A 304 -18.04 21.36 -2.05
N LEU A 305 -16.79 21.15 -2.51
CA LEU A 305 -16.11 19.85 -2.48
C LEU A 305 -16.00 19.30 -1.06
N LEU A 306 -15.60 20.13 -0.09
CA LEU A 306 -15.52 19.75 1.32
C LEU A 306 -16.88 19.32 1.88
N ARG A 307 -17.96 20.05 1.55
CA ARG A 307 -19.32 19.75 1.99
C ARG A 307 -19.86 18.43 1.44
N VAL A 308 -19.65 18.16 0.15
CA VAL A 308 -20.13 16.90 -0.47
C VAL A 308 -19.33 15.67 -0.01
N SER A 309 -18.06 15.85 0.36
CA SER A 309 -17.15 14.76 0.77
C SER A 309 -17.45 14.15 2.14
N ILE A 310 -18.05 14.91 3.06
CA ILE A 310 -18.41 14.41 4.40
C ILE A 310 -19.83 13.82 4.43
N LYS A 311 -20.78 14.36 3.65
CA LYS A 311 -22.15 13.83 3.61
C LYS A 311 -22.23 12.38 3.12
N SER A 312 -21.29 11.94 2.28
CA SER A 312 -21.27 10.56 1.76
C SER A 312 -20.92 9.49 2.80
N ARG A 313 -20.42 9.86 4.00
CA ARG A 313 -20.21 8.90 5.11
C ARG A 313 -21.51 8.45 5.80
N TYR A 314 -22.68 8.94 5.37
CA TYR A 314 -23.97 8.68 6.02
C TYR A 314 -24.98 7.86 5.21
N ARG A 315 -24.64 7.31 4.04
CA ARG A 315 -25.42 6.18 3.49
C ARG A 315 -24.85 4.87 4.02
N ARG A 316 -25.43 4.37 5.12
CA ARG A 316 -25.67 2.94 5.23
C ARG A 316 -26.68 2.63 4.13
N GLU A 317 -26.23 2.08 3.01
CA GLU A 317 -27.13 1.23 2.23
C GLU A 317 -27.34 -0.02 3.07
N GLY A 318 -28.53 -0.14 3.64
CA GLY A 318 -29.01 -1.41 4.16
C GLY A 318 -29.31 -2.32 2.98
N VAL A 319 -28.61 -3.44 2.90
CA VAL A 319 -29.10 -4.80 3.16
C VAL A 319 -27.91 -5.59 3.71
#